data_AF-A0A174IFC0-F1
#
_entry.id   AF-A0A174IFC0-F1
#
_cell.length_a   1.000
_cell.length_b   1.000
_cell.length_c   1.000
_cell.angle_alpha   90.00
_cell.angle_beta   90.00
_cell.angle_gamma   90.00
#
_symmetry.space_group_name_H-M   'P 1'
#
loop_
_entity.id
_entity.type
_entity.pdbx_description
1 polymer ?
#
loop_
_entity_poly.entity_id
_entity_poly.type
_entity_poly.pdbx_seq_one_letter_code
_entity_poly.pdbx_strand_id
1 'polypeptide(L)'
;MGCIKFSLRMLFKSIKQCIFYIVSMVFAIMVIFNIFNLLYNNDFVSKDHYGTFSLLTVIILLVSLFLIAFANMYFISGKAKELSIAILSGRSVYNVGTILTIQNMIICIIGIALGLLAGVGIMPLINTIVYKSAGLEVNPYAFSSLGFLLTSLIIIIQFVFMILVDMGYAYRKEIIDLIKEESNTIDIPITRTKDLEESIKLAGGFSGWYGFPKKKDNEKRKRRKNYIFTFIYILPMLALLLPINIDNKSQIVITTSFLSMIGILYILKDFIPEKVRNIKEEKYLYKEIQLQSLSNLLYSLRKVKFLIIVSIISSVILINFMADKDLMEYEKIITLITFVITVSIMALATNYKVFIEGVNRKRIFKQLFLIGYTGDKIKRIVDEEVIFLYGLLLIIPIPQILGVLICNMLSGGIGVFFGILIILIYFGVFVLSGLISIWGYKNIIFKAIREV
;
A
#
# COMPACT_ATOMS: atom_id res chain seq x y z
N MET A 1 -17.99 26.47 20.02
CA MET A 1 -18.60 25.50 19.06
C MET A 1 -18.28 24.09 19.53
N GLY A 2 -19.30 23.29 19.88
CA GLY A 2 -19.11 21.93 20.45
C GLY A 2 -18.32 20.99 19.54
N CYS A 3 -17.70 19.96 20.12
CA CYS A 3 -16.83 19.00 19.42
C CYS A 3 -17.54 18.33 18.23
N ILE A 4 -18.77 17.85 18.43
CA ILE A 4 -19.55 17.17 17.38
C ILE A 4 -19.80 18.07 16.16
N LYS A 5 -20.30 19.29 16.36
CA LYS A 5 -20.60 20.23 15.26
C LYS A 5 -19.32 20.60 14.49
N PHE A 6 -18.20 20.73 15.21
CA PHE A 6 -16.90 20.97 14.59
C PHE A 6 -16.41 19.76 13.79
N SER A 7 -16.51 18.55 14.33
CA SER A 7 -16.16 17.30 13.65
C SER A 7 -16.92 17.14 12.33
N LEU A 8 -18.23 17.40 12.33
CA LEU A 8 -19.07 17.30 11.13
C LEU A 8 -18.64 18.29 10.05
N ARG A 9 -18.46 19.57 10.41
CA ARG A 9 -18.01 20.59 9.45
C ARG A 9 -16.65 20.24 8.84
N MET A 10 -15.74 19.70 9.65
CA MET A 10 -14.41 19.28 9.21
C MET A 10 -14.46 18.01 8.33
N LEU A 11 -15.39 17.08 8.57
CA LEU A 11 -15.61 15.90 7.73
C LEU A 11 -16.12 16.29 6.34
N PHE A 12 -17.12 17.18 6.26
CA PHE A 12 -17.64 17.66 4.98
C PHE A 12 -16.60 18.44 4.17
N LYS A 13 -15.71 19.18 4.84
CA LYS A 13 -14.61 19.90 4.17
C LYS A 13 -13.61 18.95 3.48
N SER A 14 -13.45 17.73 3.99
CA SER A 14 -12.54 16.72 3.46
C SER A 14 -13.24 15.54 2.79
N ILE A 15 -14.46 15.72 2.31
CA ILE A 15 -15.32 14.60 1.89
C ILE A 15 -14.65 13.68 0.86
N LYS A 16 -13.79 14.22 -0.01
CA LYS A 16 -13.02 13.41 -0.97
C LYS A 16 -12.11 12.38 -0.28
N GLN A 17 -11.39 12.79 0.77
CA GLN A 17 -10.54 11.87 1.55
C GLN A 17 -11.40 10.84 2.28
N CYS A 18 -12.56 11.25 2.80
CA CYS A 18 -13.52 10.34 3.45
C CYS A 18 -14.09 9.29 2.48
N ILE A 19 -14.47 9.68 1.25
CA ILE A 19 -15.00 8.76 0.24
C ILE A 19 -14.01 7.65 -0.07
N PHE A 20 -12.73 7.99 -0.26
CA PHE A 20 -11.73 6.96 -0.57
C PHE A 20 -11.47 6.01 0.61
N TYR A 21 -11.55 6.50 1.85
CA TYR A 21 -11.49 5.63 3.02
C TYR A 21 -12.72 4.70 3.08
N ILE A 22 -13.92 5.22 2.87
CA ILE A 22 -15.16 4.41 2.78
C ILE A 22 -15.02 3.32 1.73
N VAL A 23 -14.59 3.66 0.50
CA VAL A 23 -14.42 2.68 -0.59
C VAL A 23 -13.44 1.57 -0.21
N SER A 24 -12.32 1.91 0.43
CA SER A 24 -11.33 0.93 0.88
C SER A 24 -11.92 -0.02 1.93
N MET A 25 -12.71 0.51 2.86
CA MET A 25 -13.37 -0.26 3.91
C MET A 25 -14.46 -1.17 3.37
N VAL A 26 -15.31 -0.66 2.46
CA VAL A 26 -16.36 -1.41 1.77
C VAL A 26 -15.79 -2.65 1.09
N PHE A 27 -14.68 -2.48 0.35
CA PHE A 27 -14.04 -3.60 -0.34
C PHE A 27 -13.50 -4.65 0.63
N ALA A 28 -12.82 -4.26 1.70
CA ALA A 28 -12.30 -5.19 2.69
C ALA A 28 -13.42 -5.98 3.41
N ILE A 29 -14.50 -5.30 3.80
CA ILE A 29 -15.64 -5.93 4.47
C ILE A 29 -16.37 -6.90 3.54
N MET A 30 -16.59 -6.51 2.28
CA MET A 30 -17.17 -7.36 1.24
C MET A 30 -16.39 -8.67 1.10
N VAL A 31 -15.05 -8.60 1.10
CA VAL A 31 -14.16 -9.76 0.99
C VAL A 31 -14.25 -10.67 2.22
N ILE A 32 -14.13 -10.10 3.42
CA ILE A 32 -14.21 -10.87 4.67
C ILE A 32 -15.54 -11.63 4.74
N PHE A 33 -16.66 -10.96 4.42
CA PHE A 33 -17.97 -11.58 4.40
C PHE A 33 -18.04 -12.79 3.47
N ASN A 34 -17.58 -12.64 2.23
CA ASN A 34 -17.72 -13.70 1.23
C ASN A 34 -16.87 -14.93 1.54
N ILE A 35 -15.66 -14.75 2.09
CA ILE A 35 -14.79 -15.86 2.44
C ILE A 35 -15.34 -16.62 3.66
N PHE A 36 -15.85 -15.91 4.65
CA PHE A 36 -16.53 -16.56 5.78
C PHE A 36 -17.85 -17.20 5.37
N ASN A 37 -18.57 -16.61 4.42
CA ASN A 37 -19.76 -17.24 3.86
C ASN A 37 -19.41 -18.60 3.25
N LEU A 38 -18.31 -18.70 2.49
CA LEU A 38 -17.83 -19.95 1.92
C LEU A 38 -17.35 -20.94 3.00
N LEU A 39 -16.52 -20.49 3.95
CA LEU A 39 -15.93 -21.36 4.99
C LEU A 39 -16.98 -22.01 5.89
N TYR A 40 -18.02 -21.26 6.24
CA TYR A 40 -19.04 -21.72 7.17
C TYR A 40 -20.32 -22.16 6.47
N ASN A 41 -20.26 -22.44 5.17
CA ASN A 41 -21.36 -23.07 4.47
C ASN A 41 -21.21 -24.60 4.53
N ASN A 42 -22.17 -25.24 5.21
CA ASN A 42 -22.20 -26.70 5.42
C ASN A 42 -22.33 -27.48 4.11
N ASP A 43 -22.91 -26.88 3.08
CA ASP A 43 -23.12 -27.52 1.77
C ASP A 43 -21.85 -27.51 0.91
N PHE A 44 -20.81 -26.79 1.35
CA PHE A 44 -19.60 -26.56 0.56
C PHE A 44 -18.34 -27.20 1.17
N VAL A 45 -18.08 -27.00 2.45
CA VAL A 45 -16.82 -27.44 3.06
C VAL A 45 -16.98 -28.84 3.66
N SER A 46 -16.36 -29.84 3.02
CA SER A 46 -16.21 -31.16 3.63
C SER A 46 -15.33 -31.08 4.89
N LYS A 47 -15.64 -31.89 5.90
CA LYS A 47 -14.93 -31.86 7.20
C LYS A 47 -13.44 -32.17 7.07
N ASP A 48 -13.03 -32.90 6.04
CA ASP A 48 -11.65 -33.36 5.85
C ASP A 48 -10.71 -32.24 5.36
N HIS A 49 -11.24 -31.24 4.64
CA HIS A 49 -10.45 -30.13 4.08
C HIS A 49 -10.64 -28.80 4.82
N TYR A 50 -11.40 -28.82 5.92
CA TYR A 50 -11.69 -27.62 6.72
C TYR A 50 -10.42 -26.94 7.24
N GLY A 51 -9.39 -27.72 7.61
CA GLY A 51 -8.13 -27.21 8.12
C GLY A 51 -7.41 -26.30 7.13
N THR A 52 -7.17 -26.78 5.90
CA THR A 52 -6.43 -26.02 4.88
C THR A 52 -7.21 -24.79 4.43
N PHE A 53 -8.52 -24.92 4.25
CA PHE A 53 -9.35 -23.78 3.88
C PHE A 53 -9.41 -22.72 5.00
N SER A 54 -9.46 -23.14 6.27
CA SER A 54 -9.42 -22.20 7.40
C SER A 54 -8.12 -21.39 7.44
N LEU A 55 -6.96 -22.00 7.17
CA LEU A 55 -5.67 -21.27 7.09
C LEU A 55 -5.69 -20.20 6.00
N LEU A 56 -6.24 -20.54 4.84
CA LEU A 56 -6.42 -19.57 3.75
C LEU A 56 -7.29 -18.39 4.21
N THR A 57 -8.43 -18.66 4.86
CA THR A 57 -9.32 -17.58 5.33
C THR A 57 -8.64 -16.64 6.32
N VAL A 58 -7.78 -17.15 7.21
CA VAL A 58 -7.01 -16.35 8.17
C VAL A 58 -6.03 -15.40 7.45
N ILE A 59 -5.37 -15.86 6.39
CA ILE A 59 -4.44 -15.01 5.63
C ILE A 59 -5.19 -13.83 5.00
N ILE A 60 -6.37 -14.09 4.44
CA ILE A 60 -7.17 -13.05 3.77
C ILE A 60 -7.75 -12.07 4.77
N LEU A 61 -8.16 -12.58 5.92
CA LEU A 61 -8.57 -11.78 7.05
C LEU A 61 -7.45 -10.80 7.42
N LEU A 62 -6.22 -11.29 7.61
CA LEU A 62 -5.07 -10.45 7.97
C LEU A 62 -4.79 -9.38 6.92
N VAL A 63 -4.82 -9.71 5.63
CA VAL A 63 -4.62 -8.73 4.54
C VAL A 63 -5.74 -7.68 4.53
N SER A 64 -6.98 -8.08 4.78
CA SER A 64 -8.15 -7.19 4.78
C SER A 64 -8.13 -6.26 6.01
N LEU A 65 -7.82 -6.78 7.20
CA LEU A 65 -7.64 -5.98 8.42
C LEU A 65 -6.49 -4.97 8.26
N PHE A 66 -5.41 -5.41 7.62
CA PHE A 66 -4.28 -4.56 7.31
C PHE A 66 -4.66 -3.41 6.36
N LEU A 67 -5.42 -3.68 5.30
CA LEU A 67 -5.92 -2.65 4.38
C LEU A 67 -6.74 -1.59 5.13
N ILE A 68 -7.63 -2.04 6.00
CA ILE A 68 -8.48 -1.17 6.80
C ILE A 68 -7.62 -0.28 7.71
N ALA A 69 -6.65 -0.86 8.43
CA ALA A 69 -5.73 -0.11 9.29
C ALA A 69 -4.88 0.90 8.50
N PHE A 70 -4.42 0.49 7.30
CA PHE A 70 -3.69 1.37 6.39
C PHE A 70 -4.56 2.55 5.94
N ALA A 71 -5.80 2.30 5.54
CA ALA A 71 -6.70 3.37 5.12
C ALA A 71 -6.97 4.37 6.25
N ASN A 72 -7.12 3.88 7.49
CA ASN A 72 -7.25 4.73 8.67
C ASN A 72 -6.00 5.59 8.89
N MET A 73 -4.80 5.00 8.85
CA MET A 73 -3.54 5.74 9.03
C MET A 73 -3.42 6.92 8.06
N TYR A 74 -3.83 6.74 6.80
CA TYR A 74 -3.81 7.82 5.80
C TYR A 74 -4.90 8.86 6.02
N PHE A 75 -6.09 8.44 6.44
CA PHE A 75 -7.14 9.36 6.83
C PHE A 75 -6.64 10.28 7.95
N ILE A 76 -6.08 9.70 9.01
CA ILE A 76 -5.54 10.43 10.16
C ILE A 76 -4.40 11.39 9.74
N SER A 77 -3.40 10.90 9.01
CA SER A 77 -2.30 11.75 8.51
C SER A 77 -2.80 12.87 7.58
N GLY A 78 -3.87 12.62 6.80
CA GLY A 78 -4.53 13.64 5.98
C GLY A 78 -5.19 14.74 6.80
N LYS A 79 -5.54 14.47 8.08
CA LYS A 79 -6.14 15.43 9.01
C LYS A 79 -5.15 16.22 9.85
N ALA A 80 -3.84 15.91 9.79
CA ALA A 80 -2.83 16.52 10.66
C ALA A 80 -2.89 18.06 10.71
N LYS A 81 -3.08 18.72 9.56
CA LYS A 81 -3.23 20.18 9.46
C LYS A 81 -4.47 20.74 10.17
N GLU A 82 -5.59 20.05 10.04
CA GLU A 82 -6.85 20.49 10.66
C GLU A 82 -6.80 20.28 12.17
N LEU A 83 -6.13 19.19 12.61
CA LEU A 83 -5.84 18.93 14.01
C LEU A 83 -4.85 19.96 14.60
N SER A 84 -3.81 20.35 13.86
CA SER A 84 -2.85 21.37 14.33
C SER A 84 -3.52 22.73 14.52
N ILE A 85 -4.37 23.17 13.58
CA ILE A 85 -5.16 24.40 13.71
C ILE A 85 -6.10 24.33 14.93
N ALA A 86 -6.71 23.16 15.19
CA ALA A 86 -7.57 22.96 16.33
C ALA A 86 -6.83 23.11 17.67
N ILE A 87 -5.62 22.53 17.79
CA ILE A 87 -4.78 22.68 18.99
C ILE A 87 -4.30 24.13 19.15
N LEU A 88 -3.83 24.77 18.07
CA LEU A 88 -3.40 26.18 18.06
C LEU A 88 -4.53 27.14 18.46
N SER A 89 -5.78 26.76 18.21
CA SER A 89 -6.97 27.51 18.62
C SER A 89 -7.36 27.27 20.10
N GLY A 90 -6.50 26.65 20.89
CA GLY A 90 -6.69 26.41 22.33
C GLY A 90 -7.48 25.15 22.68
N ARG A 91 -7.68 24.20 21.75
CA ARG A 91 -8.32 22.91 22.09
C ARG A 91 -7.32 21.96 22.75
N SER A 92 -7.78 21.28 23.80
CA SER A 92 -7.01 20.20 24.43
C SER A 92 -6.78 19.02 23.48
N VAL A 93 -5.69 18.29 23.70
CA VAL A 93 -5.33 17.09 22.93
C VAL A 93 -6.44 16.03 22.99
N TYR A 94 -7.09 15.88 24.15
CA TYR A 94 -8.26 15.01 24.30
C TYR A 94 -9.41 15.39 23.38
N ASN A 95 -9.78 16.68 23.32
CA ASN A 95 -10.85 17.14 22.45
C ASN A 95 -10.52 16.90 20.97
N VAL A 96 -9.24 16.99 20.60
CA VAL A 96 -8.76 16.72 19.23
C VAL A 96 -8.83 15.24 18.89
N GLY A 97 -8.46 14.35 19.82
CA GLY A 97 -8.67 12.91 19.70
C GLY A 97 -10.15 12.57 19.53
N THR A 98 -11.02 13.11 20.39
CA THR A 98 -12.47 12.90 20.30
C THR A 98 -13.06 13.40 18.98
N ILE A 99 -12.56 14.51 18.43
CA ILE A 99 -12.97 15.00 17.10
C ILE A 99 -12.66 13.97 16.02
N LEU A 100 -11.44 13.44 16.02
CA LEU A 100 -10.97 12.44 15.06
C LEU A 100 -11.79 11.14 15.18
N THR A 101 -11.98 10.65 16.41
CA THR A 101 -12.76 9.45 16.70
C THR A 101 -14.22 9.57 16.23
N ILE A 102 -14.88 10.73 16.43
CA ILE A 102 -16.25 10.94 15.93
C ILE A 102 -16.29 10.86 14.40
N GLN A 103 -15.31 11.44 13.71
CA GLN A 103 -15.25 11.37 12.24
C GLN A 103 -15.05 9.94 11.76
N ASN A 104 -14.11 9.22 12.37
CA ASN A 104 -13.84 7.84 12.01
C ASN A 104 -15.06 6.95 12.30
N MET A 105 -15.78 7.18 13.41
CA MET A 105 -17.02 6.48 13.72
C MET A 105 -18.09 6.64 12.64
N ILE A 106 -18.32 7.86 12.16
CA ILE A 106 -19.29 8.11 11.07
C ILE A 106 -18.86 7.38 9.79
N ILE A 107 -17.58 7.45 9.44
CA ILE A 107 -17.03 6.78 8.26
C ILE A 107 -17.18 5.25 8.37
N CYS A 108 -16.88 4.69 9.54
CA CYS A 108 -17.00 3.26 9.80
C CYS A 108 -18.44 2.77 9.70
N ILE A 109 -19.42 3.48 10.29
CA ILE A 109 -20.82 3.07 10.20
C ILE A 109 -21.28 3.00 8.74
N ILE A 110 -20.94 4.02 7.94
CA ILE A 110 -21.25 4.05 6.51
C ILE A 110 -20.52 2.92 5.76
N GLY A 111 -19.23 2.72 6.05
CA GLY A 111 -18.40 1.68 5.44
C GLY A 111 -18.89 0.27 5.73
N ILE A 112 -19.34 -0.01 6.96
CA ILE A 112 -19.89 -1.30 7.38
C ILE A 112 -21.20 -1.58 6.65
N ALA A 113 -22.12 -0.61 6.66
CA ALA A 113 -23.42 -0.76 5.99
C ALA A 113 -23.23 -1.04 4.49
N LEU A 114 -22.44 -0.21 3.80
CA LEU A 114 -22.18 -0.37 2.37
C LEU A 114 -21.36 -1.64 2.07
N GLY A 115 -20.42 -2.01 2.94
CA GLY A 115 -19.57 -3.20 2.80
C GLY A 115 -20.36 -4.49 2.89
N LEU A 116 -21.28 -4.61 3.86
CA LEU A 116 -22.14 -5.78 3.98
C LEU A 116 -23.15 -5.86 2.82
N LEU A 117 -23.74 -4.73 2.40
CA LEU A 117 -24.62 -4.69 1.24
C LEU A 117 -23.90 -5.13 -0.04
N ALA A 118 -22.69 -4.62 -0.28
CA ALA A 118 -21.86 -5.06 -1.41
C ALA A 118 -21.45 -6.54 -1.28
N GLY A 119 -21.16 -6.99 -0.06
CA GLY A 119 -20.87 -8.38 0.28
C GLY A 119 -21.99 -9.34 -0.13
N VAL A 120 -23.21 -9.07 0.33
CA VAL A 120 -24.40 -9.85 -0.03
C VAL A 120 -24.69 -9.76 -1.53
N GLY A 121 -24.48 -8.59 -2.15
CA GLY A 121 -24.70 -8.40 -3.58
C GLY A 121 -23.75 -9.22 -4.47
N ILE A 122 -22.48 -9.37 -4.08
CA ILE A 122 -21.47 -10.11 -4.87
C ILE A 122 -21.44 -11.61 -4.54
N MET A 123 -22.06 -12.02 -3.43
CA MET A 123 -22.08 -13.40 -2.94
C MET A 123 -22.56 -14.42 -3.97
N PRO A 124 -23.67 -14.22 -4.70
CA PRO A 124 -24.13 -15.21 -5.68
C PRO A 124 -23.10 -15.47 -6.79
N LEU A 125 -22.36 -14.43 -7.20
CA LEU A 125 -21.32 -14.55 -8.21
C LEU A 125 -20.14 -15.39 -7.70
N ILE A 126 -19.66 -15.12 -6.48
CA ILE A 126 -18.55 -15.87 -5.88
C ILE A 126 -18.96 -17.33 -5.64
N ASN A 127 -20.13 -17.56 -5.06
CA ASN A 127 -20.66 -18.90 -4.81
C ASN A 127 -20.79 -19.70 -6.11
N THR A 128 -21.31 -19.11 -7.19
CA THR A 128 -21.46 -19.80 -8.49
C THR A 128 -20.11 -20.27 -9.05
N ILE A 129 -19.08 -19.40 -9.00
CA ILE A 129 -17.74 -19.75 -9.49
C ILE A 129 -17.16 -20.90 -8.68
N VAL A 130 -17.29 -20.83 -7.36
CA VAL A 130 -16.71 -21.80 -6.43
C VAL A 130 -17.45 -23.15 -6.45
N TYR A 131 -18.79 -23.16 -6.43
CA TYR A 131 -19.58 -24.40 -6.45
C TYR A 131 -19.44 -25.15 -7.78
N LYS A 132 -19.44 -24.41 -8.90
CA LYS A 132 -19.17 -25.00 -10.22
C LYS A 132 -17.77 -25.62 -10.28
N SER A 133 -16.79 -25.01 -9.63
CA SER A 133 -15.43 -25.57 -9.56
C SER A 133 -15.30 -26.81 -8.68
N ALA A 134 -16.20 -26.98 -7.71
CA ALA A 134 -16.28 -28.16 -6.86
C ALA A 134 -17.17 -29.27 -7.45
N GLY A 135 -17.82 -29.04 -8.61
CA GLY A 135 -18.79 -29.97 -9.19
C GLY A 135 -20.09 -30.08 -8.38
N LEU A 136 -20.40 -29.09 -7.53
CA LEU A 136 -21.57 -29.10 -6.66
C LEU A 136 -22.71 -28.25 -7.27
N GLU A 137 -23.93 -28.79 -7.28
CA GLU A 137 -25.15 -28.06 -7.67
C GLU A 137 -25.81 -27.38 -6.46
N VAL A 138 -25.06 -26.53 -5.77
CA VAL A 138 -25.57 -25.77 -4.60
C VAL A 138 -26.21 -24.47 -5.07
N ASN A 139 -27.25 -24.04 -4.36
CA ASN A 139 -27.92 -22.77 -4.62
C ASN A 139 -26.90 -21.60 -4.55
N PRO A 140 -26.74 -20.78 -5.60
CA PRO A 140 -25.84 -19.62 -5.60
C PRO A 140 -26.12 -18.65 -4.44
N TYR A 141 -27.36 -18.59 -3.96
CA TYR A 141 -27.78 -17.72 -2.88
C TYR A 141 -27.55 -18.32 -1.47
N ALA A 142 -26.78 -19.40 -1.36
CA ALA A 142 -26.51 -20.02 -0.08
C ALA A 142 -25.77 -19.06 0.88
N PHE A 143 -26.42 -18.78 2.01
CA PHE A 143 -26.01 -17.81 3.01
C PHE A 143 -25.71 -18.51 4.33
N SER A 144 -24.53 -18.27 4.89
CA SER A 144 -24.12 -18.76 6.20
C SER A 144 -24.39 -17.71 7.28
N SER A 145 -25.32 -18.01 8.19
CA SER A 145 -25.62 -17.17 9.35
C SER A 145 -24.41 -17.02 10.29
N LEU A 146 -23.63 -18.11 10.45
CA LEU A 146 -22.43 -18.11 11.28
C LEU A 146 -21.31 -17.30 10.63
N GLY A 147 -21.13 -17.39 9.30
CA GLY A 147 -20.18 -16.55 8.57
C GLY A 147 -20.50 -15.05 8.67
N PHE A 148 -21.79 -14.69 8.61
CA PHE A 148 -22.24 -13.32 8.82
C PHE A 148 -21.98 -12.80 10.24
N LEU A 149 -22.25 -13.63 11.26
CA LEU A 149 -22.02 -13.29 12.66
C LEU A 149 -20.52 -13.05 12.92
N LEU A 150 -19.65 -13.95 12.45
CA LEU A 150 -18.20 -13.81 12.63
C LEU A 150 -17.64 -12.59 11.91
N THR A 151 -18.14 -12.30 10.70
CA THR A 151 -17.78 -11.07 9.97
C THR A 151 -18.13 -9.83 10.80
N SER A 152 -19.35 -9.81 11.35
CA SER A 152 -19.82 -8.70 12.19
C SER A 152 -18.97 -8.54 13.45
N LEU A 153 -18.60 -9.64 14.11
CA LEU A 153 -17.77 -9.63 15.31
C LEU A 153 -16.36 -9.07 15.03
N ILE A 154 -15.72 -9.50 13.94
CA ILE A 154 -14.39 -9.01 13.57
C ILE A 154 -14.42 -7.52 13.24
N ILE A 155 -15.47 -7.05 12.56
CA ILE A 155 -15.64 -5.64 12.25
C ILE A 155 -15.77 -4.81 13.54
N ILE A 156 -16.49 -5.31 14.56
CA ILE A 156 -16.60 -4.64 15.86
C ILE A 156 -15.23 -4.58 16.55
N ILE A 157 -14.47 -5.67 16.58
CA ILE A 157 -13.10 -5.67 17.13
C ILE A 157 -12.22 -4.66 16.41
N GLN A 158 -12.29 -4.65 15.07
CA GLN A 158 -11.53 -3.71 14.25
C GLN A 158 -11.92 -2.26 14.52
N PHE A 159 -13.21 -2.00 14.73
CA PHE A 159 -13.72 -0.68 15.09
C PHE A 159 -13.16 -0.19 16.44
N VAL A 160 -13.12 -1.06 17.45
CA VAL A 160 -12.49 -0.74 18.75
C VAL A 160 -11.00 -0.43 18.58
N PHE A 161 -10.29 -1.24 17.78
CA PHE A 161 -8.88 -1.01 17.50
C PHE A 161 -8.63 0.35 16.83
N MET A 162 -9.49 0.77 15.90
CA MET A 162 -9.39 2.08 15.28
C MET A 162 -9.53 3.24 16.27
N ILE A 163 -10.49 3.17 17.19
CA ILE A 163 -10.68 4.21 18.22
C ILE A 163 -9.39 4.37 19.03
N LEU A 164 -8.76 3.25 19.41
CA LEU A 164 -7.48 3.27 20.14
C LEU A 164 -6.36 3.90 19.32
N VAL A 165 -6.28 3.60 18.03
CA VAL A 165 -5.28 4.19 17.12
C VAL A 165 -5.50 5.69 16.97
N ASP A 166 -6.75 6.15 16.81
CA ASP A 166 -7.09 7.57 16.63
C ASP A 166 -6.74 8.39 17.88
N MET A 167 -7.15 7.91 19.05
CA MET A 167 -6.80 8.54 20.32
C MET A 167 -5.29 8.51 20.55
N GLY A 168 -4.65 7.35 20.35
CA GLY A 168 -3.21 7.19 20.50
C GLY A 168 -2.41 8.08 19.55
N TYR A 169 -2.92 8.35 18.35
CA TYR A 169 -2.32 9.30 17.42
C TYR A 169 -2.39 10.73 17.96
N ALA A 170 -3.56 11.16 18.45
CA ALA A 170 -3.73 12.51 19.00
C ALA A 170 -2.84 12.73 20.23
N TYR A 171 -2.73 11.74 21.12
CA TYR A 171 -1.92 11.85 22.33
C TYR A 171 -0.40 11.86 22.10
N ARG A 172 0.09 11.13 21.09
CA ARG A 172 1.53 11.01 20.84
C ARG A 172 2.11 12.13 19.98
N LYS A 173 1.30 12.89 19.26
CA LYS A 173 1.80 13.92 18.34
C LYS A 173 1.80 15.30 18.98
N GLU A 174 2.98 15.90 18.99
CA GLU A 174 3.11 17.31 19.32
C GLU A 174 2.58 18.20 18.19
N ILE A 175 2.22 19.43 18.53
CA ILE A 175 1.78 20.44 17.55
C ILE A 175 2.82 20.61 16.44
N ILE A 176 4.11 20.59 16.82
CA ILE A 176 5.20 20.77 15.87
C ILE A 176 5.29 19.61 14.87
N ASP A 177 4.92 18.38 15.27
CA ASP A 177 4.91 17.22 14.40
C ASP A 177 3.73 17.25 13.44
N LEU A 178 2.56 17.72 13.92
CA LEU A 178 1.39 17.91 13.06
C LEU A 178 1.63 19.01 12.01
N ILE A 179 2.38 20.05 12.35
CA ILE A 179 2.82 21.10 11.41
C ILE A 179 3.95 20.60 10.50
N LYS A 180 4.88 19.77 10.98
CA LYS A 180 5.97 19.21 10.15
C LYS A 180 5.48 18.14 9.17
N GLU A 181 4.40 17.44 9.49
CA GLU A 181 3.73 16.55 8.54
C GLU A 181 3.13 17.34 7.37
N GLU A 182 2.75 18.60 7.62
CA GLU A 182 2.50 19.59 6.57
C GLU A 182 3.81 20.08 5.92
N SER A 183 4.89 20.38 6.66
CA SER A 183 6.15 20.94 6.12
C SER A 183 7.06 19.95 5.37
N ASN A 184 6.85 18.64 5.48
CA ASN A 184 7.49 17.66 4.59
C ASN A 184 7.15 17.93 3.10
N THR A 185 6.19 18.82 2.82
CA THR A 185 5.92 19.41 1.49
C THR A 185 7.01 20.36 0.97
N ILE A 186 7.99 20.79 1.78
CA ILE A 186 8.98 21.82 1.40
C ILE A 186 10.45 21.41 1.62
N ASP A 187 10.76 20.28 2.26
CA ASP A 187 12.16 19.86 2.40
C ASP A 187 12.70 19.24 1.12
N ILE A 188 13.12 20.11 0.20
CA ILE A 188 14.22 19.85 -0.72
C ILE A 188 15.49 20.09 0.11
N PRO A 189 16.23 19.05 0.53
CA PRO A 189 17.48 19.25 1.27
C PRO A 189 18.58 19.60 0.25
N ILE A 190 18.54 20.82 -0.29
CA ILE A 190 19.65 21.37 -1.10
C ILE A 190 20.41 22.45 -0.31
N THR A 191 19.76 23.16 0.61
CA THR A 191 20.39 24.25 1.39
C THR A 191 21.07 23.76 2.66
N ARG A 192 20.45 22.86 3.44
CA ARG A 192 21.01 22.40 4.73
C ARG A 192 22.35 21.66 4.61
N THR A 193 22.67 21.10 3.43
CA THR A 193 23.98 20.47 3.18
C THR A 193 25.06 21.49 2.88
N LYS A 194 24.74 22.66 2.31
CA LYS A 194 25.72 23.72 2.03
C LYS A 194 26.14 24.45 3.31
N ASP A 195 25.18 24.80 4.17
CA ASP A 195 25.48 25.52 5.42
C ASP A 195 26.26 24.62 6.40
N LEU A 196 25.99 23.31 6.39
CA LEU A 196 26.74 22.31 7.15
C LEU A 196 28.14 22.07 6.53
N GLU A 197 28.27 22.04 5.21
CA GLU A 197 29.59 21.92 4.53
C GLU A 197 30.46 23.16 4.75
N GLU A 198 29.86 24.34 4.83
CA GLU A 198 30.56 25.61 5.06
C GLU A 198 30.99 25.76 6.52
N SER A 199 30.14 25.36 7.48
CA SER A 199 30.51 25.30 8.90
C SER A 199 31.55 24.20 9.20
N ILE A 200 31.55 23.08 8.48
CA ILE A 200 32.61 22.04 8.57
C ILE A 200 33.92 22.51 7.94
N LYS A 201 33.89 23.30 6.86
CA LYS A 201 35.08 23.94 6.29
C LYS A 201 35.68 24.98 7.23
N LEU A 202 34.85 25.79 7.87
CA LEU A 202 35.26 26.79 8.87
C LEU A 202 35.79 26.13 10.16
N ALA A 203 35.24 24.98 10.56
CA ALA A 203 35.75 24.15 11.65
C ALA A 203 37.00 23.32 11.26
N GLY A 204 37.45 23.41 10.00
CA GLY A 204 38.57 22.66 9.43
C GLY A 204 39.94 22.96 10.04
N GLY A 205 40.05 23.87 11.01
CA GLY A 205 41.26 24.10 11.79
C GLY A 205 41.51 23.09 12.92
N PHE A 206 40.51 22.28 13.31
CA PHE A 206 40.58 21.41 14.51
C PHE A 206 40.34 19.90 14.25
N SER A 207 40.19 19.48 12.99
CA SER A 207 39.82 18.09 12.64
C SER A 207 41.00 17.12 12.44
N GLY A 208 42.23 17.54 12.75
CA GLY A 208 43.45 16.76 12.51
C GLY A 208 43.64 15.52 13.41
N TRP A 209 42.86 15.34 14.49
CA TRP A 209 43.17 14.31 15.50
C TRP A 209 42.13 13.20 15.67
N TYR A 210 40.89 13.41 15.26
CA TYR A 210 39.90 12.33 15.14
C TYR A 210 39.68 12.01 13.67
N GLY A 211 40.08 10.82 13.23
CA GLY A 211 39.91 10.32 11.87
C GLY A 211 38.45 10.21 11.46
N PHE A 212 37.83 11.34 11.07
CA PHE A 212 36.54 11.35 10.40
C PHE A 212 36.73 10.90 8.95
N PRO A 213 35.96 9.90 8.47
CA PRO A 213 36.12 9.37 7.12
C PRO A 213 35.84 10.46 6.07
N LYS A 214 36.80 10.65 5.13
CA LYS A 214 36.68 11.60 4.02
C LYS A 214 35.42 11.29 3.18
N LYS A 215 34.78 12.32 2.60
CA LYS A 215 33.54 12.22 1.77
C LYS A 215 33.59 11.06 0.75
N LYS A 216 34.76 10.84 0.12
CA LYS A 216 35.02 9.78 -0.86
C LYS A 216 34.96 8.36 -0.26
N ASP A 217 35.34 8.19 1.01
CA ASP A 217 35.27 6.90 1.71
C ASP A 217 33.84 6.60 2.16
N ASN A 218 33.07 7.62 2.54
CA ASN A 218 31.64 7.46 2.82
C ASN A 218 30.84 7.09 1.57
N GLU A 219 31.11 7.70 0.42
CA GLU A 219 30.48 7.31 -0.86
C GLU A 219 30.86 5.88 -1.28
N LYS A 220 32.14 5.49 -1.15
CA LYS A 220 32.58 4.12 -1.43
C LYS A 220 31.92 3.11 -0.50
N ARG A 221 31.86 3.39 0.81
CA ARG A 221 31.23 2.52 1.82
C ARG A 221 29.72 2.40 1.58
N LYS A 222 29.07 3.48 1.14
CA LYS A 222 27.65 3.50 0.77
C LYS A 222 27.37 2.73 -0.53
N ARG A 223 28.19 2.91 -1.58
CA ARG A 223 28.12 2.09 -2.81
C ARG A 223 28.30 0.60 -2.51
N ARG A 224 29.24 0.25 -1.62
CA ARG A 224 29.46 -1.15 -1.21
C ARG A 224 28.23 -1.75 -0.52
N LYS A 225 27.59 -1.01 0.39
CA LYS A 225 26.31 -1.42 1.00
C LYS A 225 25.23 -1.62 -0.06
N ASN A 226 25.06 -0.69 -1.00
CA ASN A 226 24.08 -0.79 -2.08
C ASN A 226 24.24 -2.07 -2.92
N TYR A 227 25.48 -2.44 -3.28
CA TYR A 227 25.75 -3.70 -3.98
C TYR A 227 25.46 -4.94 -3.12
N ILE A 228 25.85 -4.93 -1.85
CA ILE A 228 25.60 -6.05 -0.92
C ILE A 228 24.10 -6.31 -0.78
N PHE A 229 23.27 -5.27 -0.59
CA PHE A 229 21.83 -5.45 -0.43
C PHE A 229 21.10 -5.78 -1.74
N THR A 230 21.60 -5.28 -2.87
CA THR A 230 21.11 -5.72 -4.20
C THR A 230 21.42 -7.19 -4.41
N PHE A 231 22.60 -7.64 -3.98
CA PHE A 231 22.97 -9.05 -3.99
C PHE A 231 22.10 -9.89 -3.03
N ILE A 232 21.79 -9.40 -1.83
CA ILE A 232 20.85 -10.06 -0.89
C ILE A 232 19.44 -10.18 -1.48
N TYR A 233 19.02 -9.29 -2.38
CA TYR A 233 17.75 -9.41 -3.09
C TYR A 233 17.82 -10.45 -4.23
N ILE A 234 18.87 -10.42 -5.04
CA ILE A 234 19.00 -11.26 -6.25
C ILE A 234 19.42 -12.70 -5.91
N LEU A 235 20.30 -12.90 -4.94
CA LEU A 235 20.87 -14.22 -4.62
C LEU A 235 19.81 -15.25 -4.22
N PRO A 236 18.85 -14.98 -3.32
CA PRO A 236 17.84 -15.96 -2.96
C PRO A 236 16.88 -16.22 -4.14
N MET A 237 16.66 -15.23 -5.00
CA MET A 237 15.87 -15.39 -6.24
C MET A 237 16.57 -16.32 -7.24
N LEU A 238 17.90 -16.26 -7.35
CA LEU A 238 18.68 -17.20 -8.16
C LEU A 238 18.76 -18.59 -7.50
N ALA A 239 18.86 -18.65 -6.17
CA ALA A 239 18.87 -19.92 -5.44
C ALA A 239 17.56 -20.70 -5.61
N LEU A 240 16.43 -20.00 -5.82
CA LEU A 240 15.13 -20.60 -6.13
C LEU A 240 15.09 -21.34 -7.49
N LEU A 241 16.01 -21.04 -8.42
CA LEU A 241 16.08 -21.69 -9.73
C LEU A 241 16.88 -23.00 -9.69
N LEU A 242 17.54 -23.32 -8.57
CA LEU A 242 18.27 -24.57 -8.42
C LEU A 242 17.29 -25.75 -8.24
N PRO A 243 17.62 -26.95 -8.73
CA PRO A 243 16.80 -28.14 -8.51
C PRO A 243 16.82 -28.53 -7.03
N ILE A 244 15.85 -28.03 -6.27
CA ILE A 244 15.68 -28.31 -4.84
C ILE A 244 14.86 -29.60 -4.68
N ASN A 245 15.31 -30.47 -3.77
CA ASN A 245 14.70 -31.75 -3.42
C ASN A 245 13.24 -31.57 -2.93
N ILE A 246 12.38 -32.53 -3.23
CA ILE A 246 10.91 -32.36 -3.18
C ILE A 246 10.38 -32.21 -1.75
N ASP A 247 11.02 -32.86 -0.78
CA ASP A 247 10.43 -33.08 0.56
C ASP A 247 10.44 -31.84 1.49
N ASN A 248 11.38 -30.90 1.31
CA ASN A 248 11.49 -29.69 2.14
C ASN A 248 11.24 -28.38 1.36
N LYS A 249 10.66 -28.48 0.16
CA LYS A 249 10.69 -27.39 -0.82
C LYS A 249 9.85 -26.17 -0.43
N SER A 250 8.67 -26.36 0.17
CA SER A 250 7.82 -25.24 0.65
C SER A 250 8.54 -24.38 1.70
N GLN A 251 9.23 -25.01 2.65
CA GLN A 251 10.00 -24.31 3.68
C GLN A 251 11.18 -23.53 3.08
N ILE A 252 11.86 -24.10 2.07
CA ILE A 252 12.96 -23.43 1.37
C ILE A 252 12.45 -22.22 0.56
N VAL A 253 11.29 -22.33 -0.09
CA VAL A 253 10.69 -21.22 -0.84
C VAL A 253 10.26 -20.08 0.08
N ILE A 254 9.65 -20.41 1.23
CA ILE A 254 9.24 -19.42 2.22
C ILE A 254 10.47 -18.71 2.81
N THR A 255 11.50 -19.45 3.23
CA THR A 255 12.71 -18.88 3.85
C THR A 255 13.52 -18.00 2.88
N THR A 256 13.66 -18.42 1.62
CA THR A 256 14.33 -17.61 0.57
C THR A 256 13.54 -16.36 0.21
N SER A 257 12.21 -16.41 0.26
CA SER A 257 11.34 -15.24 0.06
C SER A 257 11.50 -14.20 1.17
N PHE A 258 11.61 -14.63 2.44
CA PHE A 258 11.89 -13.74 3.57
C PHE A 258 13.26 -13.05 3.44
N LEU A 259 14.31 -13.76 3.03
CA LEU A 259 15.63 -13.17 2.78
C LEU A 259 15.59 -12.10 1.69
N SER A 260 14.89 -12.39 0.59
CA SER A 260 14.72 -11.45 -0.53
C SER A 260 14.00 -10.17 -0.10
N MET A 261 13.12 -10.28 0.90
CA MET A 261 12.36 -9.16 1.42
C MET A 261 13.21 -8.13 2.18
N ILE A 262 14.23 -8.59 2.90
CA ILE A 262 15.22 -7.71 3.54
C ILE A 262 15.99 -6.90 2.49
N GLY A 263 16.31 -7.52 1.35
CA GLY A 263 16.91 -6.84 0.21
C GLY A 263 16.03 -5.71 -0.35
N ILE A 264 14.73 -5.96 -0.51
CA ILE A 264 13.79 -4.93 -1.01
C ILE A 264 13.65 -3.75 -0.08
N LEU A 265 13.55 -4.01 1.24
CA LEU A 265 13.49 -2.95 2.25
C LEU A 265 14.63 -1.95 2.08
N TYR A 266 15.83 -2.46 1.81
CA TYR A 266 17.00 -1.63 1.56
C TYR A 266 16.95 -0.94 0.20
N ILE A 267 16.54 -1.65 -0.86
CA ILE A 267 16.43 -1.09 -2.21
C ILE A 267 15.46 0.11 -2.22
N LEU A 268 14.31 -0.01 -1.56
CA LEU A 268 13.32 1.06 -1.44
C LEU A 268 13.79 2.22 -0.56
N LYS A 269 14.54 1.94 0.51
CA LYS A 269 14.97 2.96 1.47
C LYS A 269 16.16 3.78 0.98
N ASP A 270 17.16 3.12 0.40
CA ASP A 270 18.47 3.74 0.13
C ASP A 270 18.80 3.74 -1.37
N PHE A 271 18.65 2.61 -2.08
CA PHE A 271 19.10 2.48 -3.47
C PHE A 271 18.28 3.32 -4.46
N ILE A 272 16.94 3.22 -4.43
CA ILE A 272 16.08 3.96 -5.35
C ILE A 272 16.21 5.47 -5.11
N PRO A 273 16.16 5.96 -3.85
CA PRO A 273 16.34 7.39 -3.60
C PRO A 273 17.68 7.94 -4.07
N GLU A 274 18.77 7.19 -3.86
CA GLU A 274 20.10 7.59 -4.32
C GLU A 274 20.20 7.60 -5.85
N LYS A 275 19.68 6.56 -6.53
CA LYS A 275 19.72 6.49 -8.00
C LYS A 275 18.89 7.60 -8.64
N VAL A 276 17.72 7.90 -8.09
CA VAL A 276 16.89 9.03 -8.56
C VAL A 276 17.59 10.37 -8.32
N ARG A 277 18.27 10.55 -7.18
CA ARG A 277 19.03 11.76 -6.88
C ARG A 277 20.23 11.94 -7.83
N ASN A 278 20.98 10.88 -8.12
CA ASN A 278 22.10 10.96 -9.06
C ASN A 278 21.61 11.30 -10.47
N ILE A 279 20.52 10.67 -10.95
CA ILE A 279 19.92 10.97 -12.25
C ILE A 279 19.45 12.44 -12.32
N LYS A 280 18.91 12.97 -11.21
CA LYS A 280 18.51 14.37 -11.08
C LYS A 280 19.71 15.32 -11.20
N GLU A 281 20.78 15.05 -10.46
CA GLU A 281 21.99 15.88 -10.38
C GLU A 281 22.89 15.74 -11.64
N GLU A 282 22.87 14.61 -12.35
CA GLU A 282 23.73 14.39 -13.52
C GLU A 282 23.03 14.69 -14.85
N LYS A 283 21.73 14.38 -14.97
CA LYS A 283 21.06 14.30 -16.29
C LYS A 283 19.85 15.23 -16.46
N TYR A 284 19.16 15.59 -15.37
CA TYR A 284 17.88 16.31 -15.43
C TYR A 284 17.86 17.67 -14.73
N LEU A 285 19.01 18.20 -14.30
CA LEU A 285 19.13 19.56 -13.74
C LEU A 285 18.43 20.64 -14.58
N TYR A 286 18.57 20.55 -15.90
CA TYR A 286 18.03 21.55 -16.84
C TYR A 286 16.67 21.14 -17.44
N LYS A 287 16.13 19.97 -17.10
CA LYS A 287 14.83 19.55 -17.61
C LYS A 287 13.76 19.70 -16.53
N GLU A 288 13.08 20.86 -16.56
CA GLU A 288 12.06 21.28 -15.59
C GLU A 288 11.04 20.18 -15.24
N ILE A 289 10.53 19.47 -16.24
CA ILE A 289 9.49 18.43 -16.07
C ILE A 289 10.05 17.25 -15.28
N GLN A 290 11.16 16.66 -15.74
CA GLN A 290 11.77 15.49 -15.13
C GLN A 290 12.33 15.80 -13.74
N LEU A 291 12.84 17.02 -13.55
CA LEU A 291 13.32 17.49 -12.26
C LEU A 291 12.20 17.51 -11.22
N GLN A 292 11.04 18.05 -11.60
CA GLN A 292 9.88 18.15 -10.72
C GLN A 292 9.22 16.78 -10.49
N SER A 293 9.04 15.98 -11.55
CA SER A 293 8.41 14.65 -11.47
C SER A 293 9.22 13.68 -10.60
N LEU A 294 10.55 13.66 -10.73
CA LEU A 294 11.43 12.81 -9.89
C LEU A 294 11.49 13.27 -8.44
N SER A 295 11.47 14.59 -8.19
CA SER A 295 11.42 15.11 -6.82
C SER A 295 10.10 14.71 -6.13
N ASN A 296 9.00 14.82 -6.86
CA ASN A 296 7.68 14.38 -6.42
C ASN A 296 7.60 12.86 -6.20
N LEU A 297 8.22 12.07 -7.08
CA LEU A 297 8.32 10.62 -6.95
C LEU A 297 9.03 10.21 -5.66
N LEU A 298 10.17 10.83 -5.35
CA LEU A 298 10.93 10.56 -4.12
C LEU A 298 10.10 10.80 -2.86
N TYR A 299 9.31 11.86 -2.84
CA TYR A 299 8.35 12.09 -1.76
C TYR A 299 7.29 10.97 -1.73
N SER A 300 6.70 10.67 -2.89
CA SER A 300 5.66 9.68 -3.06
C SER A 300 6.11 8.26 -2.63
N LEU A 301 7.39 7.95 -2.77
CA LEU A 301 7.99 6.64 -2.47
C LEU A 301 8.07 6.33 -0.98
N ARG A 302 8.27 7.35 -0.12
CA ARG A 302 8.36 7.17 1.34
C ARG A 302 7.15 6.46 1.93
N LYS A 303 5.98 6.67 1.32
CA LYS A 303 4.68 6.17 1.74
C LYS A 303 4.27 4.88 0.99
N VAL A 304 4.69 4.74 -0.28
CA VAL A 304 4.37 3.58 -1.12
C VAL A 304 5.27 2.37 -0.86
N LYS A 305 6.48 2.56 -0.30
CA LYS A 305 7.38 1.45 0.04
C LYS A 305 6.70 0.34 0.85
N PHE A 306 5.81 0.73 1.76
CA PHE A 306 5.09 -0.21 2.62
C PHE A 306 4.04 -1.02 1.85
N LEU A 307 3.33 -0.38 0.90
CA LEU A 307 2.38 -1.07 0.03
C LEU A 307 3.09 -2.09 -0.87
N ILE A 308 4.26 -1.74 -1.43
CA ILE A 308 5.08 -2.66 -2.24
C ILE A 308 5.42 -3.92 -1.45
N ILE A 309 5.91 -3.74 -0.22
CA ILE A 309 6.28 -4.80 0.71
C ILE A 309 5.10 -5.73 1.01
N VAL A 310 3.93 -5.18 1.35
CA VAL A 310 2.78 -6.03 1.66
C VAL A 310 2.24 -6.74 0.42
N SER A 311 2.28 -6.09 -0.75
CA SER A 311 1.89 -6.71 -2.02
C SER A 311 2.71 -7.96 -2.33
N ILE A 312 3.99 -7.92 -1.98
CA ILE A 312 4.94 -9.01 -2.18
C ILE A 312 4.63 -10.15 -1.20
N ILE A 313 4.51 -9.86 0.10
CA ILE A 313 4.21 -10.89 1.11
C ILE A 313 2.93 -11.62 0.76
N SER A 314 1.85 -10.89 0.50
CA SER A 314 0.55 -11.49 0.23
C SER A 314 0.60 -12.35 -1.03
N SER A 315 1.24 -11.86 -2.09
CA SER A 315 1.35 -12.59 -3.36
C SER A 315 2.17 -13.87 -3.19
N VAL A 316 3.33 -13.79 -2.53
CA VAL A 316 4.21 -14.95 -2.32
C VAL A 316 3.53 -16.01 -1.47
N ILE A 317 2.87 -15.62 -0.37
CA ILE A 317 2.14 -16.57 0.48
C ILE A 317 1.05 -17.28 -0.32
N LEU A 318 0.21 -16.54 -1.05
CA LEU A 318 -0.90 -17.12 -1.79
C LEU A 318 -0.45 -18.01 -2.95
N ILE A 319 0.63 -17.66 -3.65
CA ILE A 319 1.19 -18.50 -4.71
C ILE A 319 1.72 -19.81 -4.13
N ASN A 320 2.36 -19.79 -2.97
CA ASN A 320 2.83 -21.01 -2.31
C ASN A 320 1.70 -21.88 -1.79
N PHE A 321 0.64 -21.28 -1.24
CA PHE A 321 -0.57 -22.02 -0.89
C PHE A 321 -1.16 -22.69 -2.13
N MET A 322 -1.31 -21.98 -3.25
CA MET A 322 -1.86 -22.56 -4.48
C MET A 322 -1.01 -23.71 -5.06
N ALA A 323 0.31 -23.71 -4.80
CA ALA A 323 1.23 -24.73 -5.25
C ALA A 323 1.22 -26.01 -4.40
N ASP A 324 0.49 -26.01 -3.29
CA ASP A 324 0.37 -27.17 -2.43
C ASP A 324 -0.31 -28.33 -3.17
N LYS A 325 0.31 -29.51 -3.10
CA LYS A 325 -0.10 -30.69 -3.86
C LYS A 325 -1.30 -31.38 -3.24
N ASP A 326 -1.49 -31.20 -1.94
CA ASP A 326 -2.57 -31.82 -1.17
C ASP A 326 -3.92 -31.09 -1.34
N LEU A 327 -3.93 -29.96 -2.06
CA LEU A 327 -5.14 -29.17 -2.33
C LEU A 327 -5.99 -29.74 -3.46
N MET A 328 -7.30 -29.76 -3.21
CA MET A 328 -8.32 -30.06 -4.22
C MET A 328 -8.45 -28.92 -5.24
N GLU A 329 -9.01 -29.21 -6.42
CA GLU A 329 -9.13 -28.23 -7.51
C GLU A 329 -9.94 -26.98 -7.12
N TYR A 330 -11.02 -27.14 -6.34
CA TYR A 330 -11.82 -26.02 -5.86
C TYR A 330 -11.06 -25.14 -4.86
N GLU A 331 -10.19 -25.71 -4.03
CA GLU A 331 -9.36 -24.94 -3.07
C GLU A 331 -8.31 -24.10 -3.79
N LYS A 332 -7.76 -24.63 -4.90
CA LYS A 332 -6.86 -23.87 -5.79
C LYS A 332 -7.59 -22.69 -6.44
N ILE A 333 -8.86 -22.89 -6.85
CA ILE A 333 -9.69 -21.82 -7.43
C ILE A 333 -10.05 -20.77 -6.39
N ILE A 334 -10.38 -21.16 -5.17
CA ILE A 334 -10.58 -20.23 -4.04
C ILE A 334 -9.30 -19.43 -3.77
N THR A 335 -8.13 -20.09 -3.79
CA THR A 335 -6.84 -19.42 -3.61
C THR A 335 -6.55 -18.42 -4.74
N LEU A 336 -6.94 -18.74 -5.97
CA LEU A 336 -6.86 -17.82 -7.11
C LEU A 336 -7.79 -16.61 -6.95
N ILE A 337 -9.06 -16.83 -6.57
CA ILE A 337 -10.02 -15.74 -6.29
C ILE A 337 -9.46 -14.84 -5.19
N THR A 338 -8.89 -15.45 -4.16
CA THR A 338 -8.22 -14.77 -3.06
C THR A 338 -7.03 -13.93 -3.53
N PHE A 339 -6.21 -14.47 -4.42
CA PHE A 339 -5.10 -13.73 -5.02
C PHE A 339 -5.60 -12.52 -5.80
N VAL A 340 -6.61 -12.69 -6.66
CA VAL A 340 -7.23 -11.58 -7.41
C VAL A 340 -7.74 -10.49 -6.46
N ILE A 341 -8.42 -10.90 -5.39
CA ILE A 341 -8.98 -10.01 -4.38
C ILE A 341 -7.87 -9.23 -3.66
N THR A 342 -6.83 -9.91 -3.17
CA THR A 342 -5.74 -9.26 -2.42
C THR A 342 -4.91 -8.31 -3.28
N VAL A 343 -4.66 -8.66 -4.55
CA VAL A 343 -4.02 -7.76 -5.52
C VAL A 343 -4.90 -6.55 -5.81
N SER A 344 -6.22 -6.75 -5.97
CA SER A 344 -7.18 -5.66 -6.17
C SER A 344 -7.24 -4.70 -4.98
N ILE A 345 -7.23 -5.24 -3.76
CA ILE A 345 -7.11 -4.49 -2.50
C ILE A 345 -5.87 -3.59 -2.53
N MET A 346 -4.72 -4.16 -2.89
CA MET A 346 -3.45 -3.43 -2.88
C MET A 346 -3.40 -2.33 -3.95
N ALA A 347 -3.98 -2.59 -5.12
CA ALA A 347 -4.12 -1.62 -6.18
C ALA A 347 -5.04 -0.46 -5.76
N LEU A 348 -6.17 -0.75 -5.09
CA LEU A 348 -7.06 0.27 -4.54
C LEU A 348 -6.37 1.11 -3.45
N ALA A 349 -5.60 0.47 -2.55
CA ALA A 349 -4.82 1.19 -1.53
C ALA A 349 -3.82 2.16 -2.14
N THR A 350 -3.20 1.76 -3.26
CA THR A 350 -2.28 2.59 -4.03
C THR A 350 -3.01 3.78 -4.67
N ASN A 351 -4.14 3.54 -5.33
CA ASN A 351 -4.98 4.60 -5.89
C ASN A 351 -5.35 5.64 -4.83
N TYR A 352 -5.82 5.17 -3.67
CA TYR A 352 -6.16 6.04 -2.56
C TYR A 352 -4.99 6.95 -2.15
N LYS A 353 -3.80 6.36 -1.99
CA LYS A 353 -2.59 7.14 -1.68
C LYS A 353 -2.31 8.20 -2.73
N VAL A 354 -2.41 7.87 -4.02
CA VAL A 354 -2.13 8.82 -5.11
C VAL A 354 -3.15 9.95 -5.11
N PHE A 355 -4.43 9.66 -4.86
CA PHE A 355 -5.46 10.68 -4.78
C PHE A 355 -5.28 11.63 -3.60
N ILE A 356 -4.91 11.11 -2.42
CA ILE A 356 -4.56 11.97 -1.28
C ILE A 356 -3.41 12.90 -1.63
N GLU A 357 -2.37 12.38 -2.29
CA GLU A 357 -1.23 13.18 -2.71
C GLU A 357 -1.66 14.34 -3.63
N GLY A 358 -2.56 14.05 -4.57
CA GLY A 358 -3.13 15.08 -5.43
C GLY A 358 -3.95 16.13 -4.69
N VAL A 359 -4.73 15.73 -3.68
CA VAL A 359 -5.48 16.68 -2.84
C VAL A 359 -4.53 17.58 -2.05
N ASN A 360 -3.44 17.01 -1.52
CA ASN A 360 -2.49 17.74 -0.69
C ASN A 360 -1.63 18.71 -1.52
N ARG A 361 -1.31 18.37 -2.77
CA ARG A 361 -0.42 19.17 -3.64
C ARG A 361 -1.12 20.13 -4.58
N LYS A 362 -2.46 20.16 -4.61
CA LYS A 362 -3.21 21.02 -5.54
C LYS A 362 -2.80 22.50 -5.48
N ARG A 363 -2.40 23.01 -4.31
CA ARG A 363 -1.90 24.39 -4.13
C ARG A 363 -0.54 24.62 -4.80
N ILE A 364 0.36 23.65 -4.71
CA ILE A 364 1.71 23.72 -5.31
C ILE A 364 1.58 23.76 -6.84
N PHE A 365 0.73 22.90 -7.41
CA PHE A 365 0.49 22.92 -8.86
C PHE A 365 -0.23 24.20 -9.32
N LYS A 366 -1.11 24.77 -8.50
CA LYS A 366 -1.68 26.10 -8.75
C LYS A 366 -0.62 27.20 -8.77
N GLN A 367 0.36 27.16 -7.87
CA GLN A 367 1.49 28.10 -7.87
C GLN A 367 2.40 27.90 -9.09
N LEU A 368 2.70 26.65 -9.47
CA LEU A 368 3.48 26.38 -10.69
C LEU A 368 2.81 26.97 -11.95
N PHE A 369 1.48 26.86 -12.04
CA PHE A 369 0.72 27.47 -13.13
C PHE A 369 0.86 29.00 -13.14
N LEU A 370 0.73 29.65 -11.97
CA LEU A 370 0.90 31.11 -11.82
C LEU A 370 2.32 31.60 -12.15
N ILE A 371 3.33 30.76 -11.94
CA ILE A 371 4.74 31.06 -12.26
C ILE A 371 5.04 30.89 -13.77
N GLY A 372 4.07 30.42 -14.56
CA GLY A 372 4.18 30.33 -16.02
C GLY A 372 4.28 28.92 -16.59
N TYR A 373 4.07 27.86 -15.79
CA TYR A 373 3.97 26.50 -16.34
C TYR A 373 2.66 26.35 -17.11
N THR A 374 2.75 25.94 -18.38
CA THR A 374 1.57 25.63 -19.18
C THR A 374 0.82 24.42 -18.63
N GLY A 375 -0.49 24.33 -18.90
CA GLY A 375 -1.31 23.18 -18.54
C GLY A 375 -0.72 21.86 -19.07
N ASP A 376 -0.14 21.86 -20.27
CA ASP A 376 0.51 20.68 -20.84
C ASP A 376 1.79 20.27 -20.10
N LYS A 377 2.59 21.24 -19.64
CA LYS A 377 3.75 20.93 -18.78
C LYS A 377 3.30 20.30 -17.46
N ILE A 378 2.26 20.84 -16.82
CA ILE A 378 1.69 20.27 -15.58
C ILE A 378 1.15 18.86 -15.82
N LYS A 379 0.43 18.65 -16.92
CA LYS A 379 -0.08 17.33 -17.32
C LYS A 379 1.04 16.31 -17.42
N ARG A 380 2.15 16.67 -18.10
CA ARG A 380 3.34 15.81 -18.24
C ARG A 380 4.02 15.51 -16.91
N ILE A 381 4.13 16.50 -16.01
CA ILE A 381 4.71 16.28 -14.67
C ILE A 381 3.91 15.22 -13.91
N VAL A 382 2.57 15.31 -13.94
CA VAL A 382 1.68 14.35 -13.27
C VAL A 382 1.77 12.97 -13.91
N ASP A 383 1.79 12.91 -15.25
CA ASP A 383 1.95 11.65 -15.98
C ASP A 383 3.25 10.94 -15.61
N GLU A 384 4.39 11.64 -15.70
CA GLU A 384 5.68 11.06 -15.34
C GLU A 384 5.72 10.61 -13.87
N GLU A 385 5.21 11.40 -12.92
CA GLU A 385 5.17 11.02 -11.51
C GLU A 385 4.42 9.70 -11.30
N VAL A 386 3.21 9.58 -11.85
CA VAL A 386 2.36 8.40 -11.66
C VAL A 386 2.91 7.19 -12.43
N ILE A 387 3.39 7.38 -13.66
CA ILE A 387 4.00 6.29 -14.45
C ILE A 387 5.24 5.74 -13.75
N PHE A 388 6.12 6.59 -13.23
CA PHE A 388 7.28 6.10 -12.48
C PHE A 388 6.87 5.39 -11.18
N LEU A 389 5.84 5.90 -10.50
CA LEU A 389 5.35 5.26 -9.27
C LEU A 389 4.81 3.85 -9.54
N TYR A 390 3.93 3.70 -10.54
CA TYR A 390 3.37 2.39 -10.92
C TYR A 390 4.41 1.49 -11.59
N GLY A 391 5.39 2.06 -12.29
CA GLY A 391 6.56 1.34 -12.76
C GLY A 391 7.32 0.67 -11.62
N LEU A 392 7.53 1.36 -10.49
CA LEU A 392 8.16 0.77 -9.30
C LEU A 392 7.28 -0.30 -8.63
N LEU A 393 5.96 -0.13 -8.62
CA LEU A 393 5.00 -1.12 -8.12
C LEU A 393 4.97 -2.41 -8.96
N LEU A 394 5.40 -2.35 -10.22
CA LEU A 394 5.49 -3.53 -11.09
C LEU A 394 6.91 -4.12 -11.08
N ILE A 395 7.94 -3.29 -11.28
CA ILE A 395 9.33 -3.73 -11.44
C ILE A 395 9.89 -4.42 -10.18
N ILE A 396 9.47 -4.02 -8.98
CA ILE A 396 10.01 -4.58 -7.74
C ILE A 396 9.33 -5.93 -7.37
N PRO A 397 7.99 -6.05 -7.42
CA PRO A 397 7.32 -7.30 -7.05
C PRO A 397 7.38 -8.40 -8.12
N ILE A 398 7.30 -8.05 -9.42
CA ILE A 398 7.21 -9.02 -10.53
C ILE A 398 8.38 -10.03 -10.52
N PRO A 399 9.65 -9.62 -10.37
CA PRO A 399 10.75 -10.58 -10.34
C PRO A 399 10.59 -11.63 -9.23
N GLN A 400 10.12 -11.24 -8.05
CA GLN A 400 9.91 -12.19 -6.97
C GLN A 400 8.72 -13.12 -7.22
N ILE A 401 7.61 -12.57 -7.72
CA ILE A 401 6.44 -13.36 -8.12
C ILE A 401 6.85 -14.38 -9.19
N LEU A 402 7.65 -13.96 -10.18
CA LEU A 402 8.20 -14.84 -11.22
C LEU A 402 9.09 -15.94 -10.63
N GLY A 403 10.03 -15.59 -9.75
CA GLY A 403 10.94 -16.56 -9.14
C GLY A 403 10.19 -17.66 -8.37
N VAL A 404 9.18 -17.26 -7.58
CA VAL A 404 8.33 -18.21 -6.83
C VAL A 404 7.48 -19.06 -7.78
N LEU A 405 6.89 -18.47 -8.82
CA LEU A 405 6.10 -19.21 -9.80
C LEU A 405 6.93 -20.24 -10.57
N ILE A 406 8.12 -19.87 -11.05
CA ILE A 406 9.01 -20.79 -11.78
C ILE A 406 9.38 -21.97 -10.87
N CYS A 407 9.74 -21.72 -9.62
CA CYS A 407 10.06 -22.78 -8.67
C CYS A 407 8.88 -23.74 -8.43
N ASN A 408 7.67 -23.20 -8.29
CA ASN A 408 6.45 -24.00 -8.09
C ASN A 408 6.02 -24.76 -9.36
N MET A 409 6.25 -24.21 -10.55
CA MET A 409 6.04 -24.90 -11.83
C MET A 409 7.01 -26.08 -12.00
N LEU A 410 8.31 -25.87 -11.72
CA LEU A 410 9.33 -26.93 -11.78
C LEU A 410 9.04 -28.08 -10.79
N SER A 411 8.28 -27.79 -9.74
CA SER A 411 7.86 -28.78 -8.72
C SER A 411 6.62 -29.57 -9.11
N GLY A 412 5.96 -29.19 -10.19
CA GLY A 412 4.67 -29.75 -10.61
C GLY A 412 3.47 -29.32 -9.73
N GLY A 413 3.62 -28.29 -8.89
CA GLY A 413 2.53 -27.81 -8.03
C GLY A 413 1.52 -26.93 -8.76
N ILE A 414 2.00 -26.12 -9.71
CA ILE A 414 1.18 -25.20 -10.51
C ILE A 414 1.42 -25.48 -12.01
N GLY A 415 0.34 -25.63 -12.78
CA GLY A 415 0.41 -25.73 -14.22
C GLY A 415 0.88 -24.42 -14.87
N VAL A 416 1.61 -24.51 -15.99
CA VAL A 416 2.19 -23.34 -16.69
C VAL A 416 1.12 -22.29 -17.03
N PHE A 417 -0.06 -22.73 -17.47
CA PHE A 417 -1.20 -21.85 -17.76
C PHE A 417 -1.61 -21.00 -16.55
N PHE A 418 -1.76 -21.62 -15.37
CA PHE A 418 -2.14 -20.92 -14.14
C PHE A 418 -1.10 -19.89 -13.70
N GLY A 419 0.20 -20.18 -13.83
CA GLY A 419 1.21 -19.20 -13.45
C GLY A 419 1.32 -18.02 -14.42
N ILE A 420 1.10 -18.23 -15.72
CA ILE A 420 0.97 -17.11 -16.68
C ILE A 420 -0.24 -16.24 -16.32
N LEU A 421 -1.37 -16.87 -15.98
CA LEU A 421 -2.59 -16.18 -15.57
C LEU A 421 -2.35 -15.29 -14.33
N ILE A 422 -1.63 -15.78 -13.31
CA ILE A 422 -1.29 -15.03 -12.09
C ILE A 422 -0.50 -13.74 -12.41
N ILE A 423 0.50 -13.84 -13.29
CA ILE A 423 1.33 -12.68 -13.69
C ILE A 423 0.49 -11.67 -14.45
N LEU A 424 -0.35 -12.14 -15.39
CA LEU A 424 -1.24 -11.28 -16.16
C LEU A 424 -2.26 -10.57 -15.29
N ILE A 425 -2.84 -11.26 -14.30
CA ILE A 425 -3.75 -10.67 -13.31
C ILE A 425 -3.02 -9.58 -12.52
N TYR A 426 -1.84 -9.88 -11.96
CA TYR A 426 -1.08 -8.91 -11.18
C TYR A 426 -0.74 -7.67 -12.01
N PHE A 427 -0.18 -7.88 -13.20
CA PHE A 427 0.19 -6.80 -14.12
C PHE A 427 -1.04 -5.99 -14.54
N GLY A 428 -2.10 -6.65 -14.99
CA GLY A 428 -3.33 -6.03 -15.48
C GLY A 428 -4.00 -5.16 -14.41
N VAL A 429 -4.13 -5.67 -13.18
CA VAL A 429 -4.75 -4.93 -12.08
C VAL A 429 -3.96 -3.67 -11.74
N PHE A 430 -2.62 -3.74 -11.67
CA PHE A 430 -1.81 -2.56 -11.39
C PHE A 430 -1.73 -1.57 -12.56
N VAL A 431 -1.79 -2.03 -13.81
CA VAL A 431 -1.87 -1.15 -14.98
C VAL A 431 -3.20 -0.39 -15.01
N LEU A 432 -4.32 -1.09 -14.82
CA LEU A 432 -5.65 -0.48 -14.71
C LEU A 432 -5.68 0.56 -13.58
N SER A 433 -5.10 0.21 -12.43
CA SER A 433 -4.95 1.10 -11.28
C SER A 433 -4.12 2.35 -11.63
N GLY A 434 -3.02 2.17 -12.37
CA GLY A 434 -2.20 3.29 -12.86
C GLY A 434 -2.98 4.26 -13.74
N LEU A 435 -3.81 3.76 -14.65
CA LEU A 435 -4.67 4.58 -15.52
C LEU A 435 -5.71 5.36 -14.70
N ILE A 436 -6.36 4.70 -13.74
CA ILE A 436 -7.32 5.33 -12.81
C ILE A 436 -6.63 6.43 -11.99
N SER A 437 -5.42 6.17 -11.51
CA SER A 437 -4.59 7.13 -10.77
C SER A 437 -4.21 8.36 -11.61
N ILE A 438 -3.79 8.19 -12.86
CA ILE A 438 -3.47 9.30 -13.77
C ILE A 438 -4.69 10.19 -13.96
N TRP A 439 -5.83 9.58 -14.31
CA TRP A 439 -7.08 10.31 -14.55
C TRP A 439 -7.53 11.06 -13.30
N GLY A 440 -7.58 10.40 -12.15
CA GLY A 440 -8.05 11.01 -10.91
C GLY A 440 -7.12 12.11 -10.38
N TYR A 441 -5.80 11.90 -10.46
CA TYR A 441 -4.84 12.92 -10.02
C TYR A 441 -4.91 14.17 -10.91
N LYS A 442 -4.96 14.02 -12.23
CA LYS A 442 -5.17 15.15 -13.16
C LYS A 442 -6.45 15.91 -12.85
N ASN A 443 -7.57 15.20 -12.66
CA ASN A 443 -8.84 15.84 -12.34
C ASN A 443 -8.78 16.66 -11.05
N ILE A 444 -8.06 16.19 -10.02
CA ILE A 444 -7.88 16.95 -8.78
C ILE A 444 -7.06 18.23 -9.02
N ILE A 445 -5.96 18.15 -9.76
CA ILE A 445 -5.09 19.31 -10.04
C ILE A 445 -5.78 20.32 -10.97
N PHE A 446 -6.30 19.89 -12.13
CA PHE A 446 -6.91 20.78 -13.11
C PHE A 446 -8.24 21.39 -12.65
N LYS A 447 -8.93 20.76 -11.68
CA LYS A 447 -10.03 21.43 -11.00
C LYS A 447 -9.53 22.62 -10.17
N ALA A 448 -8.42 22.47 -9.45
CA ALA A 448 -7.85 23.55 -8.64
C ALA A 448 -7.22 24.68 -9.47
N ILE A 449 -6.66 24.36 -10.65
CA ILE A 449 -6.11 25.37 -11.58
C ILE A 449 -7.24 26.21 -12.18
N ARG A 450 -8.40 25.62 -12.50
CA ARG A 450 -9.58 26.34 -13.00
C ARG A 450 -10.25 27.27 -11.99
N GLU A 451 -9.88 27.16 -10.71
CA GLU A 451 -10.33 28.07 -9.63
C GLU A 451 -9.39 29.29 -9.49
N VAL A 452 -8.42 29.45 -10.40
CA VAL A 452 -7.60 30.66 -10.59
C VAL A 452 -8.22 31.42 -11.75
#